data_AF-A0A350M254-F1
#
_entry.id   AF-A0A350M254-F1
#
_cell.length_a   1.000
_cell.length_b   1.000
_cell.length_c   1.000
_cell.angle_alpha   90.00
_cell.angle_beta   90.00
_cell.angle_gamma   90.00
#
_symmetry.space_group_name_H-M   'P 1'
#
loop_
_entity.id
_entity.type
_entity.pdbx_description
1 polymer ?
#
loop_
_entity_poly.entity_id
_entity_poly.type
_entity_poly.pdbx_seq_one_letter_code
_entity_poly.pdbx_strand_id
1 'polypeptide(L)'
;MKKITSLLSTVFISSMHLFSQPTITSSILPSVGVEITHNIYDAKNFSPGAIGASVTWDFSQMTKGQVSTFSYVDPSTVVGSSAYPN
;
A
#
# COMPACT_ATOMS: atom_id res chain seq x y z
N MET A 1 32.54 3.28 30.06
CA MET A 1 32.26 4.16 28.90
C MET A 1 32.34 3.44 27.56
N LYS A 2 33.41 2.70 27.24
CA LYS A 2 33.58 1.99 25.95
C LYS A 2 32.45 1.01 25.56
N LYS A 3 31.83 0.34 26.55
CA LYS A 3 30.71 -0.59 26.33
C LYS A 3 29.40 0.11 25.94
N ILE A 4 29.16 1.31 26.50
CA ILE A 4 27.96 2.11 26.21
C ILE A 4 28.06 2.70 24.82
N THR A 5 29.23 3.22 24.42
CA THR A 5 29.45 3.73 23.06
C THR A 5 29.36 2.61 22.01
N SER A 6 29.83 1.40 22.32
CA SER A 6 29.69 0.24 21.43
C SER A 6 28.22 -0.18 21.26
N LEU A 7 27.44 -0.20 22.35
CA LEU A 7 26.02 -0.54 22.27
C LEU A 7 25.25 0.51 21.45
N LEU A 8 25.55 1.80 21.66
CA LEU A 8 24.91 2.90 20.97
C LEU A 8 25.21 2.88 19.46
N SER A 9 26.44 2.55 19.05
CA SER A 9 26.78 2.43 17.62
C SER A 9 26.08 1.25 16.95
N THR A 10 25.93 0.11 17.64
CA THR A 10 25.23 -1.07 17.10
C THR A 10 23.76 -0.78 16.87
N VAL A 11 23.09 -0.11 17.81
CA VAL A 11 21.68 0.29 17.66
C VAL A 11 21.51 1.24 16.47
N PHE A 12 22.38 2.24 16.35
CA PHE A 12 22.27 3.26 15.29
C PHE A 12 22.47 2.67 13.88
N ILE A 13 23.41 1.73 13.71
CA ILE A 13 23.67 1.09 12.42
C ILE A 13 22.53 0.14 12.04
N SER A 14 21.93 -0.57 13.01
CA SER A 14 20.83 -1.50 12.76
C SER A 14 19.56 -0.83 12.24
N SER A 15 19.26 0.40 12.70
CA SER A 15 18.09 1.16 12.23
C SER A 15 18.23 1.67 10.79
N MET A 16 19.46 1.80 10.26
CA MET A 16 19.67 2.29 8.89
C MET A 16 19.42 1.22 7.80
N HIS A 17 19.20 -0.04 8.18
CA HIS A 17 19.07 -1.17 7.25
C HIS A 17 17.69 -1.83 7.27
N LEU A 18 16.67 -1.17 7.83
CA LEU A 18 15.30 -1.65 7.77
C LEU A 18 14.70 -1.40 6.38
N PHE A 19 15.07 -2.25 5.43
CA PHE A 19 14.39 -2.35 4.14
C PHE A 19 13.15 -3.23 4.31
N SER A 20 12.03 -2.65 4.76
CA SER A 20 10.74 -3.33 4.69
C SER A 20 10.18 -3.23 3.27
N GLN A 21 10.83 -3.88 2.30
CA GLN A 21 10.23 -4.01 0.98
C GLN A 21 9.25 -5.18 1.02
N PRO A 22 7.94 -4.96 0.77
CA PRO A 22 7.03 -6.07 0.59
C PRO A 22 7.48 -6.87 -0.63
N THR A 23 7.77 -8.15 -0.44
CA THR A 23 8.09 -9.04 -1.55
C THR A 23 6.81 -9.40 -2.29
N ILE A 24 6.68 -8.94 -3.54
CA ILE A 24 5.59 -9.34 -4.42
C ILE A 24 5.89 -10.73 -4.95
N THR A 25 5.12 -11.72 -4.49
CA THR A 25 5.19 -13.10 -4.96
C THR A 25 3.93 -13.47 -5.74
N SER A 26 3.94 -14.56 -6.50
CA SER A 26 2.77 -15.00 -7.27
C SER A 26 1.56 -15.31 -6.39
N SER A 27 1.75 -15.63 -5.11
CA SER A 27 0.66 -15.90 -4.17
C SER A 27 -0.14 -14.67 -3.76
N ILE A 28 0.36 -13.45 -4.02
CA ILE A 28 -0.36 -12.21 -3.71
C ILE A 28 -0.98 -11.56 -4.96
N LEU A 29 -0.85 -12.18 -6.13
CA LEU A 29 -1.50 -11.70 -7.33
C LEU A 29 -2.99 -12.09 -7.32
N PRO A 30 -3.90 -11.18 -7.66
CA PRO A 30 -5.32 -11.50 -7.77
C PRO A 30 -5.54 -12.57 -8.84
N SER A 31 -6.39 -13.55 -8.52
CA SER A 31 -6.81 -14.57 -9.48
C SER A 31 -7.88 -14.02 -10.43
N VAL A 32 -8.03 -14.63 -11.60
CA VAL A 32 -9.15 -14.35 -12.51
C VAL A 32 -10.48 -14.55 -11.77
N GLY A 33 -11.42 -13.63 -11.98
CA GLY A 33 -12.72 -13.59 -11.30
C GLY A 33 -12.74 -12.78 -10.00
N VAL A 34 -11.58 -12.33 -9.50
CA VAL A 34 -11.53 -11.43 -8.35
C VAL A 34 -11.94 -10.02 -8.76
N GLU A 35 -12.78 -9.39 -7.95
CA GLU A 35 -13.12 -7.98 -8.07
C GLU A 35 -12.54 -7.19 -6.90
N ILE A 36 -11.89 -6.08 -7.22
CA ILE A 36 -11.36 -5.12 -6.25
C ILE A 36 -12.14 -3.82 -6.42
N THR A 37 -12.84 -3.42 -5.37
CA THR A 37 -13.58 -2.15 -5.35
C THR A 37 -12.80 -1.12 -4.56
N HIS A 38 -12.38 -0.06 -5.24
CA HIS A 38 -11.78 1.12 -4.63
C HIS A 38 -12.84 2.17 -4.36
N ASN A 39 -13.01 2.53 -3.10
CA ASN A 39 -13.79 3.69 -2.69
C ASN A 39 -12.83 4.89 -2.59
N ILE A 40 -12.94 5.82 -3.53
CA ILE A 40 -12.12 7.03 -3.56
C ILE A 40 -12.87 8.12 -2.79
N TYR A 41 -12.21 8.71 -1.80
CA TYR A 41 -12.75 9.76 -0.96
C TYR A 41 -12.07 11.10 -1.29
N ASP A 42 -12.84 12.19 -1.25
CA ASP A 42 -12.31 13.54 -1.41
C ASP A 42 -11.68 14.01 -0.08
N ALA A 43 -10.40 14.36 -0.15
CA ALA A 43 -9.61 14.86 0.97
C ALA A 43 -9.53 16.39 1.05
N LYS A 44 -10.27 17.14 0.21
CA LYS A 44 -10.17 18.61 0.13
C LYS A 44 -10.33 19.33 1.46
N ASN A 45 -11.16 18.81 2.36
CA ASN A 45 -11.38 19.34 3.71
C ASN A 45 -10.81 18.44 4.82
N PHE A 46 -10.04 17.42 4.46
CA PHE A 46 -9.44 16.52 5.44
C PHE A 46 -8.20 17.17 6.05
N SER A 47 -8.22 17.35 7.37
CA SER A 47 -7.06 17.78 8.14
C SER A 47 -6.60 16.63 9.03
N PRO A 48 -5.46 15.98 8.73
CA PRO A 48 -4.99 14.83 9.50
C PRO A 48 -4.56 15.16 10.94
N GLY A 49 -4.62 16.43 11.35
CA GLY A 49 -4.26 16.86 12.70
C GLY A 49 -2.77 16.63 13.00
N ALA A 50 -2.48 16.21 14.23
CA ALA A 50 -1.11 15.93 14.67
C ALA A 50 -0.51 14.72 13.93
N ILE A 51 0.79 14.77 13.63
CA ILE A 51 1.55 13.65 13.07
C ILE A 51 2.43 13.00 14.14
N GLY A 52 2.68 11.69 14.04
CA GLY A 52 3.57 10.97 14.96
C GLY A 52 3.08 9.58 15.35
N ALA A 53 3.81 8.92 16.25
CA ALA A 53 3.41 7.63 16.80
C ALA A 53 2.14 7.79 17.66
N SER A 54 1.24 6.78 17.59
CA SER A 54 0.00 6.72 18.37
C SER A 54 -1.08 7.74 18.00
N VAL A 55 -1.06 8.29 16.78
CA VAL A 55 -2.17 9.10 16.27
C VAL A 55 -3.22 8.19 15.64
N THR A 56 -4.48 8.35 16.06
CA THR A 56 -5.64 7.74 15.40
C THR A 56 -6.18 8.73 14.37
N TRP A 57 -6.29 8.29 13.12
CA TRP A 57 -6.82 9.08 12.01
C TRP A 57 -8.30 8.74 11.85
N ASP A 58 -9.17 9.75 11.94
CA ASP A 58 -10.60 9.60 11.71
C ASP A 58 -10.97 10.10 10.32
N PHE A 59 -11.47 9.19 9.48
CA PHE A 59 -11.90 9.48 8.11
C PHE A 59 -13.43 9.53 7.97
N SER A 60 -14.19 9.45 9.08
CA SER A 60 -15.66 9.40 9.08
C SER A 60 -16.33 10.61 8.41
N GLN A 61 -15.65 11.76 8.40
CA GLN A 61 -16.14 13.01 7.80
C GLN A 61 -15.73 13.20 6.34
N MET A 62 -14.98 12.26 5.74
CA MET A 62 -14.60 12.38 4.33
C MET A 62 -15.81 12.21 3.42
N THR A 63 -15.90 13.07 2.41
CA THR A 63 -16.95 12.95 1.40
C THR A 63 -16.58 11.83 0.42
N LYS A 64 -17.50 10.89 0.22
CA LYS A 64 -17.32 9.83 -0.77
C LYS A 64 -17.31 10.46 -2.16
N GLY A 65 -16.23 10.26 -2.90
CA GLY A 65 -16.10 10.70 -4.28
C GLY A 65 -16.60 9.61 -5.21
N GLN A 66 -15.65 8.93 -5.86
CA GLN A 66 -15.92 7.92 -6.87
C GLN A 66 -15.75 6.51 -6.33
N VAL A 67 -16.48 5.56 -6.90
CA VAL A 67 -16.21 4.13 -6.74
C VAL A 67 -15.63 3.61 -8.05
N SER A 68 -14.49 2.92 -7.98
CA SER A 68 -13.89 2.26 -9.14
C SER A 68 -13.78 0.77 -8.84
N THR A 69 -14.39 -0.06 -9.69
CA THR A 69 -14.30 -1.51 -9.58
C THR A 69 -13.38 -2.04 -10.67
N PHE A 70 -12.41 -2.85 -10.27
CA PHE A 70 -11.50 -3.56 -11.16
C PHE A 70 -11.82 -5.04 -11.08
N SER A 71 -12.12 -5.66 -12.22
CA SER A 71 -12.33 -7.09 -12.32
C SER A 71 -11.13 -7.70 -13.03
N TYR A 72 -10.52 -8.71 -12.42
CA TYR A 72 -9.42 -9.45 -13.02
C TYR A 72 -10.01 -10.52 -13.94
N VAL A 73 -9.75 -10.40 -15.24
CA VAL A 73 -10.29 -11.29 -16.26
C VAL A 73 -9.18 -12.07 -16.95
N ASP A 74 -9.53 -13.20 -17.55
CA ASP A 74 -8.61 -13.94 -18.40
C ASP A 74 -8.28 -13.09 -19.64
N PRO A 75 -6.99 -12.80 -19.93
CA PRO A 75 -6.59 -12.02 -21.09
C PRO A 75 -7.16 -12.56 -22.41
N SER A 76 -7.33 -13.88 -22.55
CA SER A 76 -7.87 -14.50 -23.76
C SER A 76 -9.33 -14.11 -24.04
N THR A 77 -10.07 -13.69 -23.01
CA THR A 77 -11.48 -13.29 -23.11
C THR A 77 -11.67 -11.80 -23.41
N VAL A 78 -10.59 -11.01 -23.36
CA VAL A 78 -10.65 -9.57 -23.59
C VAL A 78 -10.65 -9.27 -25.08
N VAL A 79 -11.53 -8.35 -25.50
CA VAL A 79 -11.58 -7.86 -26.88
C VAL A 79 -10.23 -7.24 -27.25
N GLY A 80 -9.61 -7.73 -28.32
CA GLY A 80 -8.29 -7.27 -28.77
C GLY A 80 -7.10 -8.04 -28.15
N SER A 81 -7.35 -9.14 -27.43
CA SER A 81 -6.30 -10.01 -26.88
C SER A 81 -5.28 -10.48 -27.93
N SER A 82 -5.72 -10.71 -29.17
CA SER A 82 -4.85 -11.07 -30.30
C SER A 82 -3.85 -9.98 -30.71
N ALA A 83 -3.99 -8.74 -30.21
CA ALA A 83 -3.09 -7.62 -30.52
C ALA A 83 -1.92 -7.48 -29.53
N TYR A 84 -1.90 -8.27 -28.45
CA TYR A 84 -0.84 -8.24 -27.44
C TYR A 84 -0.10 -9.59 -27.44
N PRO A 85 1.24 -9.61 -27.57
CA PRO A 85 2.00 -10.85 -27.52
C PRO A 85 1.92 -11.48 -26.12
N ASN A 86 1.72 -12.80 -26.09
CA ASN A 86 1.74 -13.62 -24.88
C ASN A 86 3.13 -13.72 -24.26
#